data_AF-A0A930XJ77-F1
#
_entry.id   AF-A0A930XJ77-F1
#
_cell.length_a   1.000
_cell.length_b   1.000
_cell.length_c   1.000
_cell.angle_alpha   90.00
_cell.angle_beta   90.00
_cell.angle_gamma   90.00
#
_symmetry.space_group_name_H-M   'P 1'
#
loop_
_entity.id
_entity.type
_entity.pdbx_description
1 polymer ?
#
loop_
_entity_poly.entity_id
_entity_poly.type
_entity_poly.pdbx_seq_one_letter_code
_entity_poly.pdbx_strand_id
1 'polypeptide(L)'
;MKTKDPEGRVQLQLLAQQKAEHAWATIPEDEGTLWLDSAVDYSEGAWVLVELTAKRQLQHIQDATPWVLEVIQQYLSIGITPTVLHEEVQRAEQWRQSLTLKSQELQRRTLEMEARREQIQELVENLKLEKERLESLAAQLKDNTNGTFHPDTLPPNGDSEA
;
A
#
# COMPACT_ATOMS: atom_id res chain seq x y z
N MET A 1 -46.69 22.35 -22.07
CA MET A 1 -47.50 23.27 -22.90
C MET A 1 -46.74 23.24 -24.22
N LYS A 2 -47.24 22.53 -25.23
CA LYS A 2 -46.41 21.99 -26.33
C LYS A 2 -45.61 23.09 -27.06
N THR A 3 -44.36 23.31 -26.69
CA THR A 3 -43.41 24.13 -27.46
C THR A 3 -42.84 23.27 -28.58
N LYS A 4 -43.67 23.05 -29.62
CA LYS A 4 -43.16 22.62 -30.92
C LYS A 4 -42.68 23.87 -31.66
N ASP A 5 -41.41 23.89 -32.02
CA ASP A 5 -40.89 24.85 -32.99
C ASP A 5 -41.62 24.72 -34.34
N PRO A 6 -41.70 25.80 -35.14
CA PRO A 6 -42.41 25.82 -36.43
C PRO A 6 -41.88 24.81 -37.46
N GLU A 7 -40.74 24.17 -37.21
CA GLU A 7 -40.10 23.17 -38.07
C GLU A 7 -40.32 21.72 -37.60
N GLY A 8 -41.09 21.50 -36.52
CA GLY A 8 -41.37 20.16 -35.99
C GLY A 8 -40.20 19.49 -35.26
N ARG A 9 -39.12 20.24 -35.01
CA ARG A 9 -37.94 19.79 -34.27
C ARG A 9 -38.26 19.53 -32.80
N VAL A 10 -37.58 18.56 -32.22
CA VAL A 10 -37.67 18.21 -30.80
C VAL A 10 -36.43 18.72 -30.07
N GLN A 11 -36.63 19.44 -28.98
CA GLN A 11 -35.56 19.86 -28.09
C GLN A 11 -35.35 18.81 -26.99
N LEU A 12 -34.11 18.35 -26.80
CA LEU A 12 -33.70 17.55 -25.66
C LEU A 12 -32.75 18.36 -24.77
N GLN A 13 -32.97 18.27 -23.48
CA GLN A 13 -32.06 18.78 -22.47
C GLN A 13 -31.27 17.60 -21.89
N LEU A 14 -29.98 17.55 -22.18
CA LEU A 14 -29.05 16.57 -21.65
C LEU A 14 -28.74 16.94 -20.20
N LEU A 15 -29.12 16.07 -19.27
CA LEU A 15 -28.93 16.29 -17.83
C LEU A 15 -27.63 15.68 -17.32
N ALA A 16 -27.21 14.56 -17.90
CA ALA A 16 -26.00 13.85 -17.51
C ALA A 16 -25.40 13.06 -18.68
N GLN A 17 -24.10 12.80 -18.60
CA GLN A 17 -23.36 11.96 -19.54
C GLN A 17 -22.68 10.82 -18.79
N GLN A 18 -22.83 9.59 -19.30
CA GLN A 18 -22.07 8.45 -18.82
C GLN A 18 -20.58 8.61 -19.19
N LYS A 19 -19.70 8.60 -18.18
CA LYS A 19 -18.23 8.62 -18.35
C LYS A 19 -17.62 7.23 -18.19
N ALA A 20 -18.24 6.38 -17.38
CA ALA A 20 -17.88 4.98 -17.19
C ALA A 20 -19.12 4.16 -16.81
N GLU A 21 -18.97 2.84 -16.72
CA GLU A 21 -20.06 1.87 -16.48
C GLU A 21 -21.00 2.28 -15.33
N HIS A 22 -20.44 2.78 -14.21
CA HIS A 22 -21.20 3.24 -13.04
C HIS A 22 -20.95 4.71 -12.68
N ALA A 23 -20.50 5.53 -13.64
CA ALA A 23 -20.16 6.93 -13.38
C ALA A 23 -20.82 7.87 -14.40
N TRP A 24 -21.66 8.76 -13.90
CA TRP A 24 -22.33 9.80 -14.67
C TRP A 24 -21.88 11.18 -14.21
N ALA A 25 -21.64 12.08 -15.16
CA ALA A 25 -21.33 13.48 -14.90
C ALA A 25 -22.54 14.33 -15.27
N THR A 26 -22.96 15.24 -14.38
CA THR A 26 -24.03 16.20 -14.64
C THR A 26 -23.59 17.22 -15.70
N ILE A 27 -24.48 17.55 -16.61
CA ILE A 27 -24.24 18.55 -17.65
C ILE A 27 -24.96 19.85 -17.23
N PRO A 28 -24.28 21.01 -17.25
CA PRO A 28 -24.92 22.30 -17.02
C PRO A 28 -26.04 22.56 -18.03
N GLU A 29 -27.14 23.18 -17.60
CA GLU A 29 -28.31 23.44 -18.46
C GLU A 29 -27.95 24.22 -19.74
N ASP A 30 -27.00 25.16 -19.62
CA ASP A 30 -26.54 26.02 -20.71
C ASP A 30 -25.82 25.25 -21.84
N GLU A 31 -25.21 24.10 -21.53
CA GLU A 31 -24.43 23.30 -22.49
C GLU A 31 -25.17 22.04 -22.98
N GLY A 32 -26.29 21.73 -22.33
CA GLY A 32 -27.03 20.47 -22.48
C GLY A 32 -28.11 20.49 -23.56
N THR A 33 -28.33 21.59 -24.28
CA THR A 33 -29.41 21.64 -25.28
C THR A 33 -29.01 20.94 -26.59
N LEU A 34 -29.80 19.97 -27.01
CA LEU A 34 -29.67 19.25 -28.28
C LEU A 34 -30.98 19.37 -29.08
N TRP A 35 -30.87 19.76 -30.34
CA TRP A 35 -32.00 19.81 -31.26
C TRP A 35 -32.00 18.57 -32.15
N LEU A 36 -33.16 17.93 -32.28
CA LEU A 36 -33.34 16.81 -33.18
C LEU A 36 -34.30 17.18 -34.30
N ASP A 37 -33.88 16.87 -35.52
CA ASP A 37 -34.66 17.06 -36.73
C ASP A 37 -35.75 15.99 -36.91
N SER A 38 -35.70 14.91 -36.13
CA SER A 38 -36.67 13.81 -36.21
C SER A 38 -37.81 14.01 -35.23
N ALA A 39 -39.04 13.76 -35.70
CA ALA A 39 -40.19 13.60 -34.81
C ALA A 39 -39.93 12.41 -33.90
N VAL A 40 -39.84 12.67 -32.59
CA VAL A 40 -39.70 11.61 -31.59
C VAL A 40 -41.05 11.43 -30.90
N ASP A 41 -41.52 10.18 -30.79
CA ASP A 41 -42.82 9.81 -30.22
C ASP A 41 -42.86 9.86 -28.69
N TYR A 42 -42.00 10.65 -28.04
CA TYR A 42 -42.02 10.86 -26.59
C TYR A 42 -42.81 12.11 -26.23
N SER A 43 -43.52 12.05 -25.11
CA SER A 43 -44.23 13.20 -24.56
C SER A 43 -43.26 14.24 -24.02
N GLU A 44 -43.68 15.52 -24.04
CA GLU A 44 -43.01 16.60 -23.32
C GLU A 44 -42.81 16.20 -21.85
N GLY A 45 -41.57 16.31 -21.35
CA GLY A 45 -41.21 15.92 -19.98
C GLY A 45 -40.88 14.44 -19.77
N ALA A 46 -40.85 13.62 -20.83
CA ALA A 46 -40.35 12.25 -20.75
C ALA A 46 -38.82 12.21 -20.54
N TRP A 47 -38.37 11.27 -19.73
CA TRP A 47 -36.95 11.01 -19.51
C TRP A 47 -36.48 9.97 -20.52
N VAL A 48 -35.42 10.29 -21.25
CA VAL A 48 -34.88 9.42 -22.30
C VAL A 48 -33.38 9.25 -22.13
N LEU A 49 -32.90 8.06 -22.49
CA LEU A 49 -31.48 7.78 -22.68
C LEU A 49 -31.15 7.93 -24.16
N VAL A 50 -30.11 8.71 -24.43
CA VAL A 50 -29.64 8.97 -25.80
C VAL A 50 -28.19 8.56 -25.95
N GLU A 51 -27.91 7.81 -27.01
CA GLU A 51 -26.56 7.51 -27.44
C GLU A 51 -26.18 8.49 -28.54
N LEU A 52 -25.11 9.25 -28.32
CA LEU A 52 -24.62 10.26 -29.26
C LEU A 52 -23.29 9.80 -29.87
N THR A 53 -23.07 10.11 -31.15
CA THR A 53 -21.74 9.99 -31.76
C THR A 53 -20.77 11.02 -31.17
N ALA A 54 -19.47 10.88 -31.47
CA ALA A 54 -18.47 11.92 -31.17
C ALA A 54 -18.81 13.30 -31.79
N LYS A 55 -19.65 13.34 -32.83
CA LYS A 55 -20.15 14.55 -33.47
C LYS A 55 -21.49 15.04 -32.90
N ARG A 56 -21.91 14.53 -31.72
CA ARG A 56 -23.20 14.82 -31.07
C ARG A 56 -24.44 14.51 -31.95
N GLN A 57 -24.33 13.53 -32.84
CA GLN A 57 -25.48 13.06 -33.63
C GLN A 57 -26.17 11.91 -32.89
N LEU A 58 -27.50 11.90 -32.85
CA LEU A 58 -28.27 10.84 -32.23
C LEU A 58 -28.07 9.51 -32.98
N GLN A 59 -27.63 8.48 -32.26
CA GLN A 59 -27.57 7.10 -32.75
C GLN A 59 -28.77 6.30 -32.25
N HIS A 60 -29.07 6.39 -30.96
CA HIS A 60 -30.13 5.62 -30.32
C HIS A 60 -30.86 6.47 -29.29
N ILE A 61 -32.18 6.24 -29.15
CA ILE A 61 -33.01 6.87 -28.13
C ILE A 61 -33.97 5.84 -27.52
N GLN A 62 -34.06 5.79 -26.21
CA GLN A 62 -34.93 4.88 -25.47
C GLN A 62 -35.49 5.54 -24.22
N ASP A 63 -36.59 4.99 -23.69
CA ASP A 63 -37.13 5.39 -22.40
C ASP A 63 -36.11 5.15 -21.28
N ALA A 64 -35.89 6.17 -20.44
CA ALA A 64 -35.00 6.07 -19.29
C ALA A 64 -35.66 5.42 -18.07
N THR A 65 -36.99 5.29 -18.05
CA THR A 65 -37.75 4.77 -16.90
C THR A 65 -37.24 3.41 -16.40
N PRO A 66 -37.04 2.39 -17.26
CA PRO A 66 -36.53 1.09 -16.81
C PRO A 66 -35.14 1.19 -16.20
N TRP A 67 -34.28 1.99 -16.80
CA TRP A 67 -32.91 2.21 -16.31
C TRP A 67 -32.88 2.95 -14.97
N VAL A 68 -33.70 3.99 -14.80
CA VAL A 68 -33.80 4.70 -13.51
C VAL A 68 -34.29 3.74 -12.42
N LEU A 69 -35.27 2.89 -12.72
CA LEU A 69 -35.76 1.88 -11.78
C LEU A 69 -34.67 0.87 -11.41
N GLU A 70 -33.86 0.43 -12.36
CA GLU A 70 -32.71 -0.43 -12.11
C GLU A 70 -31.67 0.24 -11.20
N VAL A 71 -31.35 1.52 -11.45
CA VAL A 71 -30.42 2.29 -10.60
C VAL A 71 -30.98 2.43 -9.17
N ILE A 72 -32.25 2.76 -9.03
CA ILE A 72 -32.91 2.83 -7.71
C ILE A 72 -32.86 1.45 -7.04
N GLN A 73 -33.14 0.37 -7.79
CA GLN A 73 -33.13 -0.97 -7.25
C GLN A 73 -31.73 -1.37 -6.76
N GLN A 74 -30.72 -1.16 -7.59
CA GLN A 74 -29.32 -1.54 -7.37
C GLN A 74 -28.69 -0.76 -6.22
N TYR A 75 -28.91 0.56 -6.16
CA TYR A 75 -28.16 1.44 -5.25
C TYR A 75 -28.98 1.96 -4.06
N LEU A 76 -30.32 2.03 -4.16
CA LEU A 76 -31.16 2.59 -3.10
C LEU A 76 -31.95 1.52 -2.32
N SER A 77 -32.10 0.28 -2.84
CA SER A 77 -32.82 -0.78 -2.11
C SER A 77 -32.04 -1.38 -0.95
N ILE A 78 -30.70 -1.28 -0.96
CA ILE A 78 -29.83 -1.92 0.04
C ILE A 78 -29.78 -1.08 1.34
N GLY A 79 -30.35 0.13 1.34
CA GLY A 79 -30.34 1.03 2.51
C GLY A 79 -28.96 1.56 2.90
N ILE A 80 -27.92 1.24 2.12
CA ILE A 80 -26.56 1.78 2.29
C ILE A 80 -26.58 3.19 1.72
N THR A 81 -26.71 4.16 2.62
CA THR A 81 -26.68 5.58 2.25
C THR A 81 -25.25 5.93 1.79
N PRO A 82 -25.05 6.84 0.81
CA PRO A 82 -23.71 7.26 0.38
C PRO A 82 -22.79 7.73 1.52
N THR A 83 -23.36 8.21 2.62
CA THR A 83 -22.65 8.55 3.87
C THR A 83 -21.96 7.33 4.49
N VAL A 84 -22.65 6.19 4.56
CA VAL A 84 -22.11 4.92 5.10
C VAL A 84 -20.96 4.44 4.24
N LEU A 85 -21.08 4.53 2.91
CA LEU A 85 -19.99 4.15 2.01
C LEU A 85 -18.77 5.06 2.18
N HIS A 86 -18.98 6.37 2.32
CA HIS A 86 -17.90 7.31 2.60
C HIS A 86 -17.22 7.02 3.95
N GLU A 87 -18.00 6.72 4.99
CA GLU A 87 -17.50 6.34 6.30
C GLU A 87 -16.69 5.02 6.28
N GLU A 88 -17.12 4.02 5.51
CA GLU A 88 -16.35 2.79 5.31
C GLU A 88 -15.02 3.05 4.59
N VAL A 89 -15.01 3.91 3.57
CA VAL A 89 -13.77 4.31 2.87
C VAL A 89 -12.83 5.04 3.83
N GLN A 90 -13.35 5.96 4.66
CA GLN A 90 -12.58 6.66 5.68
C GLN A 90 -12.00 5.69 6.72
N ARG A 91 -12.80 4.71 7.18
CA ARG A 91 -12.33 3.67 8.11
C ARG A 91 -11.27 2.77 7.50
N ALA A 92 -11.43 2.36 6.24
CA ALA A 92 -10.43 1.60 5.51
C ALA A 92 -9.11 2.39 5.37
N GLU A 93 -9.20 3.69 5.07
CA GLU A 93 -8.02 4.56 4.99
C GLU A 93 -7.35 4.75 6.36
N GLN A 94 -8.11 4.93 7.44
CA GLN A 94 -7.59 4.97 8.80
C GLN A 94 -6.89 3.66 9.18
N TRP A 95 -7.49 2.52 8.85
CA TRP A 95 -6.87 1.21 9.05
C TRP A 95 -5.58 1.06 8.24
N ARG A 96 -5.55 1.51 6.98
CA ARG A 96 -4.35 1.52 6.16
C ARG A 96 -3.22 2.31 6.82
N GLN A 97 -3.51 3.51 7.30
CA GLN A 97 -2.54 4.35 8.00
C GLN A 97 -2.01 3.68 9.28
N SER A 98 -2.91 3.10 10.09
CA SER A 98 -2.52 2.39 11.31
C SER A 98 -1.60 1.18 11.02
N LEU A 99 -1.87 0.46 9.93
CA LEU A 99 -1.07 -0.69 9.51
C LEU A 99 0.32 -0.25 9.03
N THR A 100 0.41 0.85 8.29
CA THR A 100 1.69 1.43 7.86
C THR A 100 2.55 1.83 9.06
N LEU A 101 1.99 2.55 10.04
CA LEU A 101 2.71 2.93 11.25
C LEU A 101 3.23 1.70 12.02
N LYS A 102 2.38 0.67 12.16
CA LYS A 102 2.77 -0.57 12.82
C LYS A 102 3.88 -1.31 12.06
N SER A 103 3.85 -1.29 10.73
CA SER A 103 4.91 -1.86 9.90
C SER A 103 6.25 -1.14 10.08
N GLN A 104 6.23 0.19 10.11
CA GLN A 104 7.44 1.01 10.33
C GLN A 104 8.05 0.76 11.70
N GLU A 105 7.24 0.68 12.76
CA GLU A 105 7.72 0.38 14.11
C GLU A 105 8.35 -1.03 14.19
N LEU A 106 7.79 -2.01 13.50
CA LEU A 106 8.40 -3.35 13.42
C LEU A 106 9.74 -3.30 12.69
N GLN A 107 9.85 -2.56 11.59
CA GLN A 107 11.12 -2.39 10.88
C GLN A 107 12.19 -1.76 11.77
N ARG A 108 11.83 -0.71 12.53
CA ARG A 108 12.74 -0.08 13.51
C ARG A 108 13.25 -1.09 14.53
N ARG A 109 12.34 -1.87 15.12
CA ARG A 109 12.72 -2.89 16.11
C ARG A 109 13.59 -3.98 15.53
N THR A 110 13.32 -4.42 14.30
CA THR A 110 14.17 -5.42 13.62
C THR A 110 15.59 -4.88 13.46
N LEU A 111 15.75 -3.65 12.99
CA LEU A 111 17.06 -3.01 12.85
C LEU A 111 17.79 -2.88 14.19
N GLU A 112 17.09 -2.49 15.25
CA GLU A 112 17.67 -2.41 16.60
C GLU A 112 18.14 -3.78 17.12
N MET A 113 17.37 -4.83 16.85
CA MET A 113 17.74 -6.20 17.21
C MET A 113 18.94 -6.71 16.41
N GLU A 114 19.00 -6.39 15.12
CA GLU A 114 20.13 -6.73 14.25
C GLU A 114 21.41 -6.02 14.73
N ALA A 115 21.35 -4.72 14.99
CA ALA A 115 22.48 -3.96 15.53
C ALA A 115 22.94 -4.51 16.89
N ARG A 116 22.00 -4.87 17.79
CA ARG A 116 22.34 -5.49 19.07
C ARG A 116 22.99 -6.86 18.88
N ARG A 117 22.55 -7.64 17.89
CA ARG A 117 23.13 -8.94 17.57
C ARG A 117 24.57 -8.79 17.06
N GLU A 118 24.83 -7.81 16.20
CA GLU A 118 26.18 -7.51 15.71
C GLU A 118 27.12 -7.13 16.86
N GLN A 119 26.69 -6.26 17.78
CA GLN A 119 27.46 -5.90 18.97
C GLN A 119 27.81 -7.11 19.83
N ILE A 120 26.85 -8.03 20.05
CA ILE A 120 27.09 -9.27 20.81
C ILE A 120 28.12 -10.14 20.08
N GLN A 121 28.02 -10.25 18.76
CA GLN A 121 28.92 -11.09 17.98
C GLN A 121 30.36 -10.57 18.01
N GLU A 122 30.55 -9.25 17.92
CA GLU A 122 31.86 -8.60 18.08
C GLU A 122 32.47 -8.85 19.47
N LEU A 123 31.67 -8.72 20.54
CA LEU A 123 32.12 -9.01 21.90
C LEU A 123 32.53 -10.48 22.08
N VAL A 124 31.77 -11.41 21.51
CA VAL A 124 32.08 -12.85 21.55
C VAL A 124 33.40 -13.15 20.84
N GLU A 125 33.63 -12.53 19.68
CA GLU A 125 34.86 -12.71 18.91
C GLU A 125 36.08 -12.15 19.65
N ASN A 126 35.97 -10.95 20.22
CA ASN A 126 37.02 -10.35 21.05
C ASN A 126 37.36 -11.21 22.28
N LEU A 127 36.35 -11.74 22.98
CA LEU A 127 36.57 -12.64 24.12
C LEU A 127 37.25 -13.94 23.70
N LYS A 128 36.94 -14.48 22.52
CA LYS A 128 37.57 -15.68 21.99
C LYS A 128 39.06 -15.43 21.69
N LEU A 129 39.39 -14.32 21.03
CA LEU A 129 40.77 -13.94 20.74
C LEU A 129 41.60 -13.75 22.01
N GLU A 130 41.05 -13.06 23.01
CA GLU A 130 41.74 -12.85 24.28
C GLU A 130 41.96 -14.17 25.03
N LYS A 131 40.98 -15.08 25.00
CA LYS A 131 41.13 -16.42 25.57
C LYS A 131 42.25 -17.21 24.90
N GLU A 132 42.28 -17.25 23.56
CA GLU A 132 43.33 -17.94 22.80
C GLU A 132 44.73 -17.37 23.13
N ARG A 133 44.82 -16.04 23.26
CA ARG A 133 46.06 -15.37 23.68
C ARG A 133 46.51 -15.78 25.07
N LEU A 134 45.62 -15.77 26.05
CA LEU A 134 45.91 -16.18 27.43
C LEU A 134 46.33 -17.66 27.51
N GLU A 135 45.67 -18.54 26.75
CA GLU A 135 46.02 -19.96 26.68
C GLU A 135 47.43 -20.17 26.10
N SER A 136 47.78 -19.43 25.03
CA SER A 136 49.12 -19.49 24.43
C SER A 136 50.22 -19.01 25.38
N LEU A 137 49.97 -17.93 26.14
CA LEU A 137 50.91 -17.40 27.12
C LEU A 137 51.10 -18.39 28.29
N ALA A 138 50.00 -18.98 28.77
CA ALA A 138 50.04 -19.99 29.81
C ALA A 138 50.81 -21.25 29.37
N ALA A 139 50.68 -21.66 28.10
CA ALA A 139 51.45 -22.78 27.55
C ALA A 139 52.96 -22.47 27.48
N GLN A 140 53.34 -21.27 27.03
CA GLN A 140 54.75 -20.84 26.98
C GLN A 140 55.40 -20.76 28.36
N LEU A 141 54.66 -20.27 29.37
CA LEU A 141 55.15 -20.22 30.75
C LEU A 141 55.40 -21.62 31.32
N LYS A 142 54.52 -22.59 31.03
CA LYS A 142 54.69 -23.99 31.47
C LYS A 142 55.91 -24.65 30.82
N ASP A 143 56.17 -24.37 29.56
CA ASP A 143 57.31 -24.93 28.83
C ASP A 143 58.65 -24.36 29.35
N ASN A 144 58.69 -23.04 29.59
CA ASN A 144 59.87 -22.37 30.15
C ASN A 144 60.20 -22.85 31.59
N THR A 145 59.19 -23.16 32.41
CA THR A 145 59.42 -23.72 33.76
C THR A 145 59.95 -25.15 33.75
N ASN A 146 59.78 -25.91 32.67
CA ASN A 146 60.29 -27.27 32.53
C ASN A 146 61.71 -27.34 31.92
N GLY A 147 62.26 -26.22 31.42
CA GLY A 147 63.54 -26.16 30.72
C GLY A 147 64.78 -25.84 31.58
N THR A 148 64.63 -25.46 32.85
CA THR A 148 65.75 -25.10 33.75
C THR A 148 65.87 -26.04 34.94
N PHE A 149 66.41 -27.24 34.71
CA PHE A 149 67.14 -27.99 35.73
C PHE A 149 68.24 -28.83 35.07
N HIS A 150 69.43 -28.23 34.92
CA HIS A 150 70.66 -28.97 34.62
C HIS A 150 71.41 -29.11 35.94
N PRO A 151 71.61 -30.34 36.48
CA PRO A 151 72.49 -30.55 37.62
C PRO A 151 73.92 -30.45 37.09
N ASP A 152 74.48 -29.23 37.09
CA ASP A 152 75.87 -29.05 36.70
C ASP A 152 76.79 -29.59 37.80
N THR A 153 77.59 -30.55 37.36
CA THR A 153 78.68 -31.23 38.04
C THR A 153 79.69 -30.27 38.67
N LEU A 154 79.94 -30.43 39.97
CA LEU A 154 81.15 -29.90 40.63
C LEU A 154 82.26 -30.96 40.62
N PRO A 155 83.44 -30.68 40.03
CA PRO A 155 84.63 -31.52 40.18
C PRO A 155 85.43 -31.16 41.47
N PRO A 156 86.45 -31.96 41.82
CA PRO A 156 86.71 -32.40 43.19
C PRO A 156 87.78 -31.59 43.94
N ASN A 157 87.68 -31.59 45.28
CA ASN A 157 88.78 -31.39 46.23
C ASN A 157 88.44 -32.33 47.41
N GLY A 158 89.28 -33.28 47.84
CA GLY A 158 90.70 -33.15 48.08
C GLY A 158 90.91 -33.00 49.59
N ASP A 159 91.59 -33.99 50.18
CA ASP A 159 92.13 -34.10 51.54
C ASP A 159 91.17 -34.65 52.63
N SER A 160 91.56 -35.51 53.58
CA SER A 160 92.73 -36.38 53.84
C SER A 160 92.41 -37.16 55.14
N GLU A 161 93.08 -38.29 55.35
CA GLU A 161 93.38 -38.93 56.65
C GLU A 161 92.26 -39.53 57.53
N ALA A 162 92.25 -40.86 57.62
CA ALA A 162 92.91 -41.62 58.72
C ALA A 162 92.82 -43.14 58.46
#